data_AF-A0A7C8LXU0-F1
#
_entry.id   AF-A0A7C8LXU0-F1
#
_cell.length_a   1.000
_cell.length_b   1.000
_cell.length_c   1.000
_cell.angle_alpha   90.00
_cell.angle_beta   90.00
_cell.angle_gamma   90.00
#
_symmetry.space_group_name_H-M   'P 1'
#
loop_
_entity.id
_entity.type
_entity.pdbx_description
1 polymer ?
#
loop_
_entity_poly.entity_id
_entity_poly.type
_entity_poly.pdbx_seq_one_letter_code
_entity_poly.pdbx_strand_id
1 'polypeptide(L)'
;MAIDISKILSSLGDELVAQAGEPVGLDKDQSVRVAKALGQHIGGGKDLAIKAAAADTGLTEDVISSMLTKLIEAGKEKLLSEGAVGDAIESAKDQAMTAVGNIGGEAAKGIFGKLFGKK
;
A
#
# COMPACT_ATOMS: atom_id res chain seq x y z
N MET A 1 -8.03 7.76 -2.15
CA MET A 1 -6.64 7.72 -1.65
C MET A 1 -5.77 7.13 -2.75
N ALA A 2 -4.88 7.94 -3.34
CA ALA A 2 -3.84 7.41 -4.22
C ALA A 2 -2.74 6.85 -3.32
N ILE A 3 -2.53 5.54 -3.35
CA ILE A 3 -1.41 4.93 -2.65
C ILE A 3 -0.13 5.46 -3.28
N ASP A 4 0.71 6.07 -2.45
CA ASP A 4 1.97 6.68 -2.84
C ASP A 4 2.99 5.56 -3.12
N ILE A 5 2.98 5.02 -4.35
CA ILE A 5 3.79 3.86 -4.76
C ILE A 5 5.28 4.11 -4.46
N SER A 6 5.75 5.35 -4.63
CA SER A 6 7.10 5.77 -4.27
C SER A 6 7.43 5.52 -2.80
N LYS A 7 6.50 5.80 -1.88
CA LYS A 7 6.69 5.54 -0.45
C LYS A 7 6.69 4.06 -0.13
N ILE A 8 5.84 3.29 -0.80
CA ILE A 8 5.84 1.82 -0.68
C ILE A 8 7.19 1.25 -1.12
N LEU A 9 7.65 1.61 -2.32
CA LEU A 9 8.90 1.07 -2.85
C LEU A 9 10.09 1.47 -1.96
N SER A 10 10.07 2.68 -1.39
CA SER A 10 11.11 3.16 -0.48
C SER A 10 11.08 2.52 0.90
N SER A 11 9.93 2.00 1.34
CA SER A 11 9.80 1.33 2.65
C SER A 11 10.16 -0.16 2.58
N LEU A 12 10.18 -0.75 1.38
CA LEU A 12 10.59 -2.13 1.17
C LEU A 12 12.12 -2.24 1.24
N GLY A 13 12.60 -3.10 2.14
CA GLY A 13 14.01 -3.48 2.15
C GLY A 13 14.31 -4.55 1.11
N ASP A 14 15.60 -4.71 0.76
CA ASP A 14 16.08 -5.65 -0.26
C ASP A 14 15.54 -7.09 -0.10
N GLU A 15 15.28 -7.52 1.14
CA GLU A 15 14.75 -8.85 1.43
C GLU A 15 13.29 -9.02 1.00
N LEU A 16 12.44 -8.02 1.27
CA LEU A 16 11.04 -8.03 0.80
C LEU A 16 10.96 -7.81 -0.70
N VAL A 17 11.87 -7.02 -1.26
CA VAL A 17 12.00 -6.86 -2.70
C VAL A 17 12.38 -8.18 -3.36
N ALA A 18 13.34 -8.93 -2.81
CA ALA A 18 13.72 -10.25 -3.32
C ALA A 18 12.54 -11.23 -3.28
N GLN A 19 11.84 -11.32 -2.16
CA GLN A 19 10.65 -12.18 -2.01
C GLN A 19 9.53 -11.82 -3.00
N ALA A 20 9.35 -10.52 -3.29
CA ALA A 20 8.39 -10.07 -4.29
C ALA A 20 8.75 -10.50 -5.71
N GLY A 21 10.04 -10.69 -6.02
CA GLY A 21 10.53 -11.07 -7.35
C GLY A 21 10.60 -12.57 -7.63
N GLU A 22 10.75 -13.41 -6.59
CA GLU A 22 10.72 -14.87 -6.71
C GLU A 22 9.51 -15.42 -7.52
N PRO A 23 8.25 -15.02 -7.24
CA PRO A 23 7.09 -15.52 -8.00
C PRO A 23 7.04 -15.03 -9.45
N VAL A 24 7.87 -14.04 -9.81
CA VAL A 24 8.00 -13.49 -11.16
C VAL A 24 9.21 -14.08 -11.90
N GLY A 25 9.93 -15.01 -11.27
CA GLY A 25 11.13 -15.65 -11.82
C GLY A 25 12.37 -14.77 -11.76
N LEU A 26 12.38 -13.72 -10.93
CA LEU A 26 13.54 -12.86 -10.72
C LEU A 26 14.37 -13.34 -9.54
N ASP A 27 15.69 -13.37 -9.71
CA ASP A 27 16.60 -13.53 -8.58
C ASP A 27 16.66 -12.25 -7.73
N LYS A 28 17.34 -12.33 -6.58
CA LYS A 28 17.46 -11.20 -5.64
C LYS A 28 18.06 -9.95 -6.29
N ASP A 29 19.15 -10.09 -7.04
CA ASP A 29 19.84 -8.96 -7.67
C ASP A 29 18.97 -8.33 -8.76
N GLN A 30 18.30 -9.15 -9.57
CA GLN A 30 17.34 -8.67 -10.56
C GLN A 30 16.16 -7.94 -9.91
N SER A 31 15.61 -8.50 -8.83
CA SER A 31 14.48 -7.92 -8.10
C SER A 31 14.81 -6.53 -7.56
N VAL A 32 15.99 -6.38 -6.94
CA VAL A 32 16.47 -5.10 -6.41
C VAL A 32 16.71 -4.07 -7.51
N ARG A 33 17.30 -4.49 -8.65
CA ARG A 33 17.47 -3.60 -9.81
C ARG A 33 16.14 -3.11 -10.37
N VAL A 34 15.15 -4.01 -10.52
CA VAL A 34 13.81 -3.67 -11.00
C VAL A 34 13.13 -2.69 -10.03
N ALA A 35 13.15 -2.97 -8.73
CA ALA A 35 12.54 -2.08 -7.73
C ALA A 35 13.19 -0.68 -7.74
N LYS A 36 14.52 -0.61 -7.87
CA LYS A 36 15.25 0.65 -7.98
C LYS A 36 14.88 1.42 -9.24
N ALA A 37 14.87 0.76 -10.40
CA ALA A 37 14.48 1.39 -11.66
C ALA A 37 13.03 1.91 -11.61
N LEU A 38 12.10 1.10 -11.09
CA LEU A 38 10.71 1.52 -10.87
C LEU A 38 10.65 2.76 -9.95
N GLY A 39 11.36 2.77 -8.83
CA GLY A 39 11.40 3.89 -7.90
C GLY A 39 11.97 5.18 -8.50
N GLN A 40 12.89 5.09 -9.46
CA GLN A 40 13.45 6.27 -10.16
C GLN A 40 12.46 6.92 -11.13
N HIS A 41 11.58 6.12 -11.74
CA HIS A 41 10.70 6.59 -12.83
C HIS A 41 9.23 6.73 -12.41
N ILE A 42 8.83 6.25 -11.23
CA ILE A 42 7.43 6.26 -10.74
C ILE A 42 6.82 7.66 -10.63
N GLY A 43 7.64 8.71 -10.48
CA GLY A 43 7.19 10.10 -10.49
C GLY A 43 6.57 10.54 -11.83
N GLY A 44 6.89 9.85 -12.93
CA GLY A 44 6.28 10.06 -14.25
C GLY A 44 5.00 9.26 -14.49
N GLY A 45 4.53 8.50 -13.49
CA GLY A 45 3.38 7.61 -13.60
C GLY A 45 3.75 6.14 -13.86
N LYS A 46 2.79 5.24 -13.60
CA LYS A 46 2.98 3.79 -13.64
C LYS A 46 3.48 3.30 -15.01
N ASP A 47 2.82 3.67 -16.10
CA ASP A 47 3.16 3.22 -17.45
C ASP A 47 4.56 3.66 -17.89
N LEU A 48 4.95 4.90 -17.54
CA LEU A 48 6.28 5.41 -17.83
C LEU A 48 7.34 4.63 -17.03
N ALA A 49 7.07 4.38 -15.75
CA ALA A 49 7.97 3.61 -14.90
C ALA A 49 8.18 2.17 -15.38
N ILE A 50 7.11 1.51 -15.85
CA ILE A 50 7.20 0.16 -16.42
C ILE A 50 8.08 0.16 -17.67
N LYS A 51 7.83 1.09 -18.61
CA LYS A 51 8.61 1.19 -19.84
C LYS A 51 10.08 1.52 -19.59
N ALA A 52 10.33 2.47 -18.69
CA ALA A 52 11.69 2.88 -18.36
C ALA A 52 12.44 1.76 -17.61
N ALA A 53 11.81 1.10 -16.64
CA ALA A 53 12.43 -0.02 -15.94
C ALA A 53 12.65 -1.24 -16.85
N ALA A 54 11.77 -1.50 -17.82
CA ALA A 54 11.99 -2.52 -18.84
C ALA A 54 13.24 -2.20 -19.68
N ALA A 55 13.39 -0.95 -20.13
CA ALA A 55 14.58 -0.51 -20.86
C ALA A 55 15.87 -0.59 -20.02
N ASP A 56 15.83 -0.19 -18.75
CA ASP A 56 16.99 -0.17 -17.86
C ASP A 56 17.47 -1.58 -17.46
N THR A 57 16.54 -2.52 -17.33
CA THR A 57 16.84 -3.89 -16.85
C THR A 57 16.96 -4.92 -17.97
N GLY A 58 16.51 -4.58 -19.19
CA GLY A 58 16.44 -5.51 -20.31
C GLY A 58 15.33 -6.56 -20.17
N LEU A 59 14.40 -6.39 -19.24
CA LEU A 59 13.25 -7.27 -19.03
C LEU A 59 12.03 -6.80 -19.81
N THR A 60 11.06 -7.69 -20.01
CA THR A 60 9.80 -7.33 -20.67
C THR A 60 8.91 -6.48 -19.76
N GLU A 61 8.09 -5.61 -20.35
CA GLU A 61 7.13 -4.78 -19.61
C GLU A 61 6.17 -5.63 -18.76
N ASP A 62 5.83 -6.84 -19.20
CA ASP A 62 5.00 -7.78 -18.45
C ASP A 62 5.67 -8.22 -17.14
N VAL A 63 6.95 -8.60 -17.18
CA VAL A 63 7.73 -8.99 -15.98
C VAL A 63 7.83 -7.81 -15.01
N ILE A 64 8.08 -6.61 -15.53
CA ILE A 64 8.16 -5.39 -14.72
C ILE A 64 6.80 -5.03 -14.10
N SER A 65 5.70 -5.17 -14.84
CA SER A 65 4.35 -4.92 -14.36
C SER A 65 3.94 -5.91 -13.27
N SER A 66 4.26 -7.20 -13.44
CA SER A 66 4.05 -8.24 -12.43
C SER A 66 4.90 -7.97 -11.19
N MET A 67 6.15 -7.58 -11.35
CA MET A 67 7.04 -7.22 -10.23
C MET A 67 6.53 -6.00 -9.48
N LEU A 68 6.12 -4.94 -10.18
CA LEU A 68 5.52 -3.76 -9.56
C LEU A 68 4.27 -4.12 -8.75
N THR A 69 3.42 -5.00 -9.28
CA THR A 69 2.24 -5.47 -8.56
C THR A 69 2.61 -6.19 -7.27
N LYS A 70 3.60 -7.09 -7.31
CA LYS A 70 4.10 -7.82 -6.13
C LYS A 70 4.72 -6.92 -5.08
N LEU A 71 5.47 -5.89 -5.52
CA LEU A 71 6.01 -4.88 -4.62
C LEU A 71 4.90 -4.06 -3.94
N ILE A 72 3.84 -3.69 -4.67
CA ILE A 72 2.70 -2.99 -4.07
C ILE A 72 1.98 -3.88 -3.05
N GLU A 73 1.80 -5.18 -3.34
CA GLU A 73 1.22 -6.15 -2.40
C GLU A 73 2.08 -6.26 -1.13
N ALA A 74 3.38 -6.53 -1.27
CA ALA A 74 4.30 -6.65 -0.14
C ALA A 74 4.36 -5.37 0.70
N GLY A 75 4.34 -4.20 0.06
CA GLY A 75 4.33 -2.91 0.74
C GLY A 75 3.04 -2.62 1.49
N LYS A 76 1.89 -3.03 0.93
CA LYS A 76 0.61 -2.95 1.62
C LYS A 76 0.57 -3.88 2.83
N GLU A 77 1.03 -5.13 2.67
CA GLU A 77 1.13 -6.09 3.77
C GLU A 77 2.03 -5.56 4.88
N LYS A 78 3.19 -4.99 4.52
CA LYS A 78 4.08 -4.31 5.48
C LYS A 78 3.39 -3.13 6.17
N LEU A 79 2.76 -2.23 5.42
CA LEU A 79 2.03 -1.09 6.00
C LEU A 79 0.87 -1.52 6.91
N LEU A 80 0.20 -2.63 6.60
CA LEU A 80 -0.87 -3.19 7.44
C LEU A 80 -0.29 -3.88 8.68
N SER A 81 0.82 -4.60 8.53
CA SER A 81 1.52 -5.27 9.64
C SER A 81 2.19 -4.27 10.59
N GLU A 82 2.73 -3.16 10.07
CA GLU A 82 3.29 -2.04 10.84
C GLU A 82 2.19 -1.09 11.33
N GLY A 83 1.04 -1.05 10.66
CA GLY A 83 -0.18 -0.31 11.04
C GLY A 83 -0.89 -0.84 12.29
N ALA A 84 -0.36 -1.89 12.92
CA ALA A 84 -0.73 -2.29 14.28
C ALA A 84 0.05 -1.53 15.36
N VAL A 85 1.01 -0.65 15.01
CA VAL A 85 1.81 0.11 15.97
C VAL A 85 1.57 1.62 15.85
N GLY A 86 0.69 2.12 16.72
CA GLY A 86 0.88 3.41 17.40
C GLY A 86 0.17 4.63 16.83
N ASP A 87 0.91 5.54 16.21
CA ASP A 87 0.63 6.97 16.46
C ASP A 87 0.03 7.75 15.28
N ALA A 88 0.20 7.27 14.04
CA ALA A 88 -0.33 7.96 12.86
C ALA A 88 -1.84 7.75 12.66
N ILE A 89 -2.38 6.63 13.18
CA ILE A 89 -3.82 6.36 13.16
C ILE A 89 -4.50 7.06 14.33
N GLU A 90 -3.86 7.31 15.47
CA GLU A 90 -4.53 7.95 16.61
C GLU A 90 -5.01 9.36 16.26
N SER A 91 -4.20 10.14 15.52
CA SER A 91 -4.61 11.45 15.02
C SER A 91 -5.68 11.40 13.92
N ALA A 92 -5.66 10.37 13.06
CA ALA A 92 -6.71 10.14 12.06
C ALA A 92 -8.01 9.57 12.67
N LYS A 93 -7.90 8.77 13.74
CA LYS A 93 -8.98 8.20 14.52
C LYS A 93 -9.62 9.26 15.40
N ASP A 94 -8.86 10.19 15.97
CA ASP A 94 -9.41 11.36 16.68
C ASP A 94 -10.16 12.28 15.71
N GLN A 95 -9.62 12.53 14.51
CA GLN A 95 -10.36 13.27 13.48
C GLN A 95 -11.61 12.53 13.00
N ALA A 96 -11.54 11.20 12.85
CA ALA A 96 -12.68 10.36 12.49
C ALA A 96 -13.70 10.21 13.62
N MET A 97 -13.27 10.11 14.88
CA MET A 97 -14.15 10.05 16.07
C MET A 97 -14.76 11.41 16.39
N THR A 98 -14.10 12.52 16.07
CA THR A 98 -14.72 13.85 16.19
C THR A 98 -15.79 14.04 15.10
N ALA A 99 -15.56 13.53 13.89
CA ALA A 99 -16.55 13.54 12.82
C ALA A 99 -17.70 12.54 13.07
N VAL A 100 -17.42 11.34 13.59
CA VAL A 100 -18.42 10.31 13.92
C VAL A 100 -19.14 10.62 15.23
N GLY A 101 -18.51 11.28 16.20
CA GLY A 101 -19.14 11.74 17.44
C GLY A 101 -20.25 12.76 17.19
N ASN A 102 -20.09 13.60 16.17
CA ASN A 102 -21.12 14.55 15.74
C ASN A 102 -22.18 13.95 14.79
N ILE A 103 -21.91 12.80 14.16
CA ILE A 103 -22.89 12.12 13.27
C ILE A 103 -23.64 10.99 14.00
N GLY A 104 -23.05 10.40 15.04
CA GLY A 104 -23.57 9.23 15.77
C GLY A 104 -24.24 9.52 17.11
N GLY A 105 -24.09 10.72 17.68
CA GLY A 105 -24.63 11.05 19.01
C GLY A 105 -26.15 11.14 19.09
N GLU A 106 -26.81 11.60 18.01
CA GLU A 106 -28.27 11.78 18.00
C GLU A 106 -29.01 10.64 17.28
N ALA A 107 -28.42 10.02 16.24
CA ALA A 107 -29.05 8.92 15.51
C ALA A 107 -29.02 7.57 16.26
N ALA A 108 -28.00 7.33 17.10
CA ALA A 108 -27.86 6.06 17.83
C ALA A 108 -28.83 5.94 19.02
N LYS A 109 -29.24 7.05 19.65
CA LYS A 109 -30.15 7.02 20.80
C LYS A 109 -31.58 6.61 20.44
N GLY A 110 -32.05 6.90 19.21
CA GLY A 110 -33.42 6.61 18.79
C GLY A 110 -33.68 5.15 18.38
N ILE A 111 -32.68 4.50 17.77
CA ILE A 111 -32.83 3.15 17.21
C ILE A 111 -32.58 2.07 18.27
N PHE A 112 -31.60 2.26 19.17
CA PHE A 112 -31.30 1.29 20.22
C PHE A 112 -32.36 1.24 21.34
N GLY A 113 -33.00 2.37 21.65
CA GLY A 113 -34.06 2.43 22.66
C GLY A 113 -35.36 1.73 22.25
N LYS A 114 -35.65 1.63 20.94
CA LYS A 114 -36.89 1.04 20.42
C LYS A 114 -36.79 -0.46 20.18
N LEU A 115 -35.57 -0.99 20.05
CA LEU A 115 -35.31 -2.41 19.79
C LEU A 115 -35.12 -3.24 21.08
N PHE A 116 -34.70 -2.61 22.19
CA PHE A 116 -34.48 -3.28 23.48
C PHE A 116 -35.52 -2.96 24.57
N GLY A 117 -36.57 -2.21 24.24
CA GLY A 117 -37.60 -1.79 25.20
C GLY A 117 -38.99 -2.32 24.84
N LYS A 118 -39.25 -3.62 25.03
CA LYS A 118 -40.61 -4.12 25.22
C LYS A 118 -40.62 -5.40 26.06
N LYS A 119 -40.81 -5.22 27.37
CA LYS A 119 -41.69 -6.10 28.14
C LYS A 119 -43.09 -5.53 28.04
#